data_AF-A0A0F3INJ1-F1
#
_entry.id   AF-A0A0F3INJ1-F1
#
_cell.length_a   1.000
_cell.length_b   1.000
_cell.length_c   1.000
_cell.angle_alpha   90.00
_cell.angle_beta   90.00
_cell.angle_gamma   90.00
#
_symmetry.space_group_name_H-M   'P 1'
#
loop_
_entity.id
_entity.type
_entity.pdbx_description
1 polymer ?
#
loop_
_entity_poly.entity_id
_entity_poly.type
_entity_poly.pdbx_seq_one_letter_code
_entity_poly.pdbx_strand_id
1 'polypeptide(L)' 'MEAIREIQTIENGEVHLQLPKQFWGQKVEIIVLALPQLDTPSPVQKKSLRGALKHYANPELMAKEQDAWQEAASEKHEHG' A
#
# COMPACT_ATOMS: atom_id res chain seq x y z
N MET A 1 0.45 10.68 -3.91
CA MET A 1 0.38 9.92 -5.18
C MET A 1 -1.07 9.55 -5.39
N GLU A 2 -1.64 9.95 -6.52
CA GLU A 2 -2.97 9.48 -6.93
C GLU A 2 -2.79 8.23 -7.80
N ALA A 3 -3.55 7.17 -7.51
CA ALA A 3 -3.50 5.91 -8.25
C ALA A 3 -4.91 5.50 -8.65
N ILE A 4 -5.05 5.02 -9.88
CA ILE A 4 -6.29 4.42 -10.38
C ILE A 4 -6.16 2.90 -10.35
N ARG A 5 -7.22 2.21 -9.93
CA ARG A 5 -7.29 0.74 -9.97
C ARG A 5 -8.55 0.34 -10.71
N GLU A 6 -8.36 -0.45 -11.76
CA GLU A 6 -9.44 -1.06 -12.54
C GLU A 6 -9.21 -2.58 -12.59
N ILE A 7 -10.29 -3.35 -12.53
CA ILE A 7 -10.25 -4.81 -12.65
C ILE A 7 -10.85 -5.16 -14.01
N GLN A 8 -10.04 -5.72 -14.89
CA GLN A 8 -10.47 -6.20 -16.20
C GLN A 8 -10.08 -7.66 -16.36
N THR A 9 -10.90 -8.41 -17.09
CA THR A 9 -10.55 -9.75 -17.56
C THR A 9 -9.60 -9.62 -18.74
N ILE A 10 -8.55 -10.43 -18.77
CA ILE A 10 -7.64 -10.49 -19.92
C ILE A 10 -8.34 -11.29 -21.02
N GLU A 11 -8.71 -10.63 -22.11
CA GLU A 11 -9.27 -11.26 -23.30
C GLU A 11 -8.20 -11.27 -24.40
N ASN A 12 -7.95 -12.42 -25.01
CA ASN A 12 -6.94 -12.59 -26.07
C ASN A 12 -5.51 -12.13 -25.71
N GLY A 13 -5.18 -12.07 -24.42
CA GLY A 13 -3.86 -11.62 -23.95
C GLY A 13 -3.71 -10.09 -23.88
N GLU A 14 -4.79 -9.33 -24.07
CA GLU A 14 -4.78 -7.87 -24.08
C GLU A 14 -5.59 -7.28 -22.92
N VAL A 15 -5.24 -6.05 -22.53
CA VAL A 15 -5.96 -5.22 -21.56
C VAL A 15 -6.08 -3.81 -22.13
N HIS A 16 -7.30 -3.30 -22.25
CA HIS A 16 -7.56 -1.98 -22.81
C HIS A 16 -7.75 -0.95 -21.70
N LEU A 17 -6.75 -0.10 -21.49
CA LEU A 17 -6.78 0.94 -20.45
C LEU A 17 -7.11 2.31 -21.06
N GLN A 18 -8.21 2.93 -20.62
CA GLN A 18 -8.51 4.33 -20.94
C GLN A 18 -8.06 5.23 -19.78
N LEU A 19 -6.88 5.86 -19.93
CA LEU A 19 -6.33 6.73 -18.90
C LEU A 19 -7.06 8.08 -18.85
N PRO A 20 -7.45 8.57 -17.65
CA PRO A 20 -8.03 9.90 -17.49
C PRO A 20 -7.11 11.01 -18.02
N LYS A 21 -7.71 12.11 -18.47
CA LYS A 21 -7.00 13.27 -19.05
C LYS A 21 -5.89 13.82 -18.16
N GLN A 22 -6.05 13.70 -16.84
CA GLN A 22 -5.08 14.16 -15.86
C GLN A 22 -3.71 13.46 -15.96
N PHE A 23 -3.60 12.33 -16.67
CA PHE A 23 -2.33 11.60 -16.87
C PHE A 23 -1.72 11.81 -18.26
N TRP A 24 -2.33 12.61 -19.13
CA TRP A 24 -1.82 12.81 -20.49
C TRP A 24 -0.50 13.59 -20.49
N GLY A 25 0.45 13.14 -21.32
CA GLY A 25 1.79 13.73 -21.44
C GLY A 25 2.72 13.43 -20.26
N GLN A 26 2.30 12.59 -19.31
CA GLN A 26 3.09 12.21 -18.16
C GLN A 26 3.64 10.80 -18.30
N LYS A 27 4.83 10.56 -17.73
CA LYS A 27 5.37 9.21 -17.58
C LYS A 27 4.63 8.54 -16.42
N VAL A 28 3.93 7.45 -16.73
CA VAL A 28 3.19 6.66 -15.75
C VAL A 28 3.80 5.27 -15.58
N GLU A 29 3.63 4.69 -14.40
CA GLU A 29 3.93 3.29 -14.11
C GLU A 29 2.63 2.48 -14.13
N ILE A 30 2.64 1.30 -14.77
CA ILE A 30 1.49 0.39 -14.84
C ILE A 30 1.89 -0.91 -14.13
N ILE A 31 1.07 -1.31 -13.16
CA ILE A 31 1.26 -2.55 -12.39
C ILE A 31 0.12 -3.51 -12.73
N VAL A 32 0.46 -4.69 -13.25
CA VAL A 32 -0.50 -5.76 -13.59
C VAL A 32 -0.46 -6.82 -12.50
N LEU A 33 -1.59 -7.05 -11.83
CA LEU A 33 -1.72 -8.03 -10.75
C LEU A 33 -2.76 -9.07 -11.12
N ALA A 34 -2.37 -10.34 -11.17
CA ALA A 34 -3.31 -11.45 -11.30
C ALA A 34 -4.21 -11.52 -10.06
N LEU A 35 -5.52 -11.55 -10.26
CA LEU A 35 -6.47 -11.76 -9.18
C LEU A 35 -6.70 -13.25 -8.94
N PRO A 36 -6.83 -13.69 -7.68
CA PRO A 36 -7.21 -15.06 -7.40
C PRO A 36 -8.61 -15.32 -7.97
N GLN A 37 -8.74 -16.38 -8.78
CA GLN A 37 -10.05 -16.85 -9.23
C GLN A 37 -10.86 -17.28 -8.00
N LEU A 38 -12.12 -16.85 -7.94
CA LEU A 38 -13.01 -17.09 -6.80
C LEU A 38 -13.53 -18.54 -6.75
N ASP A 39 -13.01 -19.43 -7.59
CA ASP A 39 -13.58 -20.75 -7.89
C ASP A 39 -13.27 -21.84 -6.87
N THR A 40 -12.76 -21.48 -5.70
CA THR A 40 -12.93 -22.33 -4.53
C THR A 40 -13.29 -21.49 -3.32
N PRO A 41 -14.41 -21.77 -2.62
CA PRO A 41 -14.58 -21.29 -1.27
C PRO A 41 -13.50 -21.97 -0.42
N SER A 42 -12.31 -21.35 -0.35
CA SER A 42 -11.35 -21.68 0.70
C SER A 42 -12.11 -21.59 2.03
N PRO A 43 -11.97 -22.59 2.94
CA PRO A 43 -12.61 -22.50 4.25
C PRO A 43 -12.22 -21.15 4.83
N VAL A 44 -13.21 -20.38 5.27
CA VAL A 44 -13.02 -19.04 5.85
C VAL A 44 -12.18 -19.20 7.11
N GLN A 45 -10.86 -19.31 6.95
CA GLN A 45 -9.92 -19.10 8.02
C GLN A 45 -10.16 -17.65 8.41
N LYS A 46 -10.56 -17.44 9.67
CA LYS A 46 -10.62 -16.10 10.25
C LYS A 46 -9.22 -15.50 10.11
N LYS A 47 -8.99 -14.77 9.02
CA LYS A 47 -7.73 -14.08 8.75
C LYS A 47 -7.61 -13.00 9.82
N SER A 48 -6.93 -13.33 10.90
CA SER A 48 -6.60 -12.33 11.90
C SER A 48 -5.62 -11.36 11.26
N LEU A 49 -6.02 -10.09 11.18
CA LEU A 49 -5.12 -9.02 10.76
C LEU A 49 -3.95 -8.84 11.75
N ARG A 50 -4.08 -9.41 12.96
CA ARG A 50 -3.05 -9.38 13.98
C ARG A 50 -1.80 -10.12 13.48
N GLY A 51 -0.71 -9.37 13.32
CA GLY A 51 0.58 -9.91 12.89
C GLY A 51 0.81 -9.92 11.38
N ALA A 52 -0.17 -9.49 10.56
CA ALA A 52 -0.01 -9.42 9.10
C ALA A 52 1.11 -8.46 8.65
N LEU A 53 1.45 -7.48 9.49
CA LEU A 53 2.52 -6.50 9.25
C LEU A 53 3.75 -6.74 10.13
N LYS A 54 3.85 -7.88 10.82
CA LYS A 54 4.91 -8.13 11.81
C LYS A 54 6.31 -8.03 11.21
N HIS A 55 6.49 -8.39 9.93
CA HIS A 55 7.77 -8.30 9.24
C HIS A 55 8.23 -6.87 8.94
N TYR A 56 7.33 -5.87 9.05
CA TYR A 56 7.67 -4.45 8.98
C TYR A 56 7.96 -3.84 10.35
N ALA A 57 7.81 -4.59 11.44
CA ALA A 57 8.12 -4.09 12.77
C ALA A 57 9.62 -3.84 12.91
N ASN A 58 9.98 -2.66 13.40
CA ASN A 58 11.35 -2.35 13.80
C ASN A 58 11.39 -2.20 15.33
N PRO A 59 11.78 -3.25 16.08
CA PRO A 59 11.74 -3.24 17.55
C PRO A 59 12.57 -2.12 18.19
N GLU A 60 13.67 -1.72 17.55
CA GLU A 60 14.56 -0.67 18.07
C GLU A 60 13.89 0.71 18.03
N LEU A 61 13.02 0.96 17.04
CA LEU A 61 12.27 2.21 16.93
C LEU A 61 10.99 2.20 17.77
N MET A 62 10.36 1.03 17.94
CA MET A 62 9.15 0.90 18.77
C MET A 62 9.39 1.34 20.21
N ALA A 63 10.57 1.07 20.77
CA ALA A 63 10.94 1.52 22.12
C ALA A 63 11.01 3.05 22.24
N LYS A 64 11.25 3.75 21.13
CA LYS A 64 11.39 5.22 21.08
C LYS A 64 10.07 5.93 20.79
N GLU A 65 9.02 5.20 20.40
CA GLU A 65 7.70 5.80 20.09
C GLU A 65 7.08 6.52 21.29
N GLN A 66 7.36 6.06 22.51
CA GLN A 66 6.84 6.66 23.73
C GLN A 66 7.29 8.12 23.90
N ASP A 67 8.56 8.40 23.58
CA ASP A 67 9.17 9.71 23.80
C ASP A 67 9.30 10.53 22.51
N ALA A 68 8.97 9.93 21.36
CA ALA A 68 9.12 10.55 20.03
C ALA A 68 8.47 11.94 19.91
N TRP A 69 7.30 12.15 20.52
CA TRP A 69 6.65 13.46 20.52
C TRP A 69 7.37 14.49 21.38
N GLN A 70 7.91 14.06 22.53
CA GLN A 70 8.63 14.92 23.46
C GLN A 70 10.01 15.29 22.91
N GLU A 71 10.73 14.33 22.34
CA GLU A 71 12.00 14.55 21.64
C GLU A 71 11.81 15.51 20.45
N ALA A 72 10.84 15.24 19.56
CA ALA A 72 10.59 16.10 18.40
C ALA A 72 10.13 17.53 18.76
N ALA A 73 9.42 17.70 19.87
CA ALA A 73 9.04 19.02 20.37
C ALA A 73 10.25 19.77 20.95
N SER A 74 11.13 19.06 21.67
CA SER A 74 12.33 19.65 22.29
C SER A 74 13.37 20.06 21.24
N GLU A 75 13.61 19.21 20.23
CA GLU A 75 14.52 19.52 19.11
C GLU A 75 14.11 20.78 18.33
N LYS A 76 12.80 21.09 18.25
CA LYS A 76 12.32 22.34 17.62
C LYS A 76 12.56 23.60 18.46
N HIS A 77 12.86 23.45 19.74
CA HIS A 77 13.02 24.56 20.68
C HIS A 77 14.46 24.74 21.18
N GLU A 78 15.38 23.82 20.87
CA GLU A 78 16.82 23.93 21.18
C GLU A 78 17.63 24.76 20.15
N HIS A 79 16.99 25.28 19.10
CA HIS A 79 17.57 26.22 18.14
C HIS A 79 16.92 27.62 18.21
N GLY A 80 16.77 28.16 19.42
CA GLY A 80 16.28 29.52 19.69
C GLY A 80 17.27 30.35 20.50
#